data_AF-A0A517QPJ7-F1
#
_entry.id   AF-A0A517QPJ7-F1
#
_cell.length_a   1.000
_cell.length_b   1.000
_cell.length_c   1.000
_cell.angle_alpha   90.00
_cell.angle_beta   90.00
_cell.angle_gamma   90.00
#
_symmetry.space_group_name_H-M   'P 1'
#
loop_
_entity.id
_entity.type
_entity.pdbx_description
1 polymer ?
#
loop_
_entity_poly.entity_id
_entity_poly.type
_entity_poly.pdbx_seq_one_letter_code
_entity_poly.pdbx_strand_id
1 'polypeptide(L)'
;MNSEVRVPENRSDSAQTKTNAQTDGNAIGEREEFANQIREKVVVSGWALLGTLAVGLFFVYCSYVPLYHTDLWGHVGYGKWMLEHGALPIEDPFVSLAGGVEVIDNAWLSQLAFGWVVQNVGVAGLSDLYAVSCLAFFLALVAAFSWRAKNWGVGFFCAVGAWGMIAFRLAIMRPELLGGLCFALLLAQVALMDRRRANTDESKSGTPLWAWFTIPLTFTLWTNLHGSYIVGFALVGSAVLGSAVEALVRTQSILGTWRDQRFRADLIILQLSLLAACLNPYGIDLLLQTVLFPSHPNLKSVMEWFPLEFMSLEGIPMAISWVVAAFAIRHSRVKFSVRDVFLLLLLSLAVCMRVRMIAWYSPIYFFVMAPHFADSLRQLGEVNFIERLTSSLAFLSRPSFHVALVTGLICYLAFAFSPVSRHVMGGNSPPEEKLYSYQTPVKLSKYFQEHPPGGLIYAPQWWGDWLIWQSDEELEVFVSTNTIHLVPETVWQHYLTMSRGRVGFDRLLNRYRINTIVVSKDLQPGLEKMMKEKLGWKSVYEDEISVVFERESVSRSASQADSEVAVH
;
A
#
# COMPACT_ATOMS: atom_id res chain seq x y z
N MET A 1 -106.46 4.94 -15.14
CA MET A 1 -105.32 4.06 -15.44
C MET A 1 -104.07 4.94 -15.42
N ASN A 2 -103.60 5.30 -14.20
CA ASN A 2 -102.42 6.13 -13.98
C ASN A 2 -101.49 5.33 -13.06
N SER A 3 -100.40 4.82 -13.62
CA SER A 3 -99.35 4.11 -12.90
C SER A 3 -98.22 5.08 -12.55
N GLU A 4 -97.93 5.17 -11.25
CA GLU A 4 -96.83 5.91 -10.63
C GLU A 4 -95.45 5.40 -11.09
N VAL A 5 -94.53 6.36 -11.22
CA VAL A 5 -93.10 6.16 -11.46
C VAL A 5 -92.42 5.75 -10.14
N ARG A 6 -91.80 4.56 -10.11
CA ARG A 6 -90.89 4.13 -9.03
C ARG A 6 -89.49 4.72 -9.23
N VAL A 7 -88.97 5.38 -8.20
CA VAL A 7 -87.55 5.71 -8.04
C VAL A 7 -86.78 4.43 -7.64
N PRO A 8 -85.64 4.08 -8.27
CA PRO A 8 -84.77 3.03 -7.77
C PRO A 8 -83.80 3.57 -6.72
N GLU A 9 -83.79 2.93 -5.55
CA GLU A 9 -82.82 3.11 -4.47
C GLU A 9 -81.43 2.60 -4.88
N ASN A 10 -80.42 3.44 -4.70
CA ASN A 10 -79.03 3.22 -5.06
C ASN A 10 -78.38 2.18 -4.10
N ARG A 11 -78.15 0.94 -4.56
CA ARG A 11 -77.56 -0.17 -3.77
C ARG A 11 -76.14 -0.57 -4.19
N SER A 12 -75.51 0.13 -5.14
CA SER A 12 -74.19 -0.25 -5.68
C SER A 12 -72.98 0.29 -4.91
N ASP A 13 -73.11 1.40 -4.16
CA ASP A 13 -71.93 2.03 -3.55
C ASP A 13 -71.40 1.30 -2.30
N SER A 14 -72.28 0.69 -1.48
CA SER A 14 -71.86 0.09 -0.20
C SER A 14 -71.05 -1.21 -0.32
N ALA A 15 -71.18 -1.94 -1.43
CA ALA A 15 -70.45 -3.18 -1.68
C ALA A 15 -69.04 -2.90 -2.23
N GLN A 16 -68.88 -1.93 -3.14
CA GLN A 16 -67.58 -1.52 -3.66
C GLN A 16 -66.69 -0.87 -2.61
N THR A 17 -67.23 -0.08 -1.67
CA THR A 17 -66.43 0.50 -0.58
C THR A 17 -65.90 -0.56 0.39
N LYS A 18 -66.67 -1.64 0.65
CA LYS A 18 -66.23 -2.73 1.53
C LYS A 18 -65.19 -3.62 0.88
N THR A 19 -65.32 -3.94 -0.41
CA THR A 19 -64.31 -4.73 -1.13
C THR A 19 -63.00 -3.96 -1.25
N ASN A 20 -63.04 -2.66 -1.60
CA ASN A 20 -61.85 -1.82 -1.68
C ASN A 20 -61.14 -1.68 -0.32
N ALA A 21 -61.87 -1.46 0.78
CA ALA A 21 -61.30 -1.39 2.12
C ALA A 21 -60.64 -2.72 2.57
N GLN A 22 -61.12 -3.86 2.07
CA GLN A 22 -60.60 -5.18 2.40
C GLN A 22 -59.38 -5.56 1.55
N THR A 23 -59.32 -5.16 0.27
CA THR A 23 -58.10 -5.23 -0.55
C THR A 23 -57.02 -4.24 -0.08
N ASP A 24 -57.39 -3.03 0.33
CA ASP A 24 -56.46 -2.05 0.87
C ASP A 24 -55.90 -2.52 2.23
N GLY A 25 -56.73 -3.12 3.09
CA GLY A 25 -56.30 -3.72 4.35
C GLY A 25 -55.33 -4.91 4.17
N ASN A 26 -55.57 -5.78 3.20
CA ASN A 26 -54.65 -6.87 2.86
C ASN A 26 -53.33 -6.35 2.26
N ALA A 27 -53.39 -5.34 1.39
CA ALA A 27 -52.18 -4.73 0.82
C ALA A 27 -51.34 -3.97 1.86
N ILE A 28 -51.97 -3.37 2.88
CA ILE A 28 -51.28 -2.76 4.02
C ILE A 28 -50.64 -3.85 4.90
N GLY A 29 -51.37 -4.94 5.18
CA GLY A 29 -50.85 -6.09 5.95
C GLY A 29 -49.66 -6.78 5.29
N GLU A 30 -49.71 -7.03 3.98
CA GLU A 30 -48.58 -7.61 3.22
C GLU A 30 -47.36 -6.66 3.20
N ARG A 31 -47.58 -5.34 3.13
CA ARG A 31 -46.50 -4.34 3.21
C ARG A 31 -45.87 -4.29 4.60
N GLU A 32 -46.67 -4.39 5.66
CA GLU A 32 -46.16 -4.43 7.04
C GLU A 32 -45.39 -5.72 7.32
N GLU A 33 -45.88 -6.86 6.83
CA GLU A 33 -45.22 -8.16 6.98
C GLU A 33 -43.89 -8.18 6.22
N PHE A 34 -43.86 -7.68 4.99
CA PHE A 34 -42.62 -7.53 4.21
C PHE A 34 -41.62 -6.57 4.87
N ALA A 35 -42.10 -5.42 5.38
CA ALA A 35 -41.25 -4.46 6.09
C ALA A 35 -40.67 -5.07 7.38
N ASN A 36 -41.42 -5.88 8.11
CA ASN A 36 -40.94 -6.58 9.29
C ASN A 36 -39.93 -7.67 8.94
N GLN A 37 -40.12 -8.44 7.87
CA GLN A 37 -39.13 -9.41 7.38
C GLN A 37 -37.80 -8.75 6.99
N ILE A 38 -37.83 -7.56 6.37
CA ILE A 38 -36.61 -6.79 6.08
C ILE A 38 -35.96 -6.31 7.38
N ARG A 39 -36.75 -5.78 8.33
CA ARG A 39 -36.24 -5.30 9.62
C ARG A 39 -35.55 -6.40 10.43
N GLU A 40 -36.04 -7.63 10.37
CA GLU A 40 -35.42 -8.77 11.05
C GLU A 40 -34.14 -9.26 10.36
N LYS A 41 -34.06 -9.17 9.03
CA LYS A 41 -32.88 -9.58 8.25
C LYS A 41 -31.77 -8.53 8.23
N VAL A 42 -32.08 -7.25 8.41
CA VAL A 42 -31.15 -6.13 8.35
C VAL A 42 -30.99 -5.50 9.74
N VAL A 43 -30.38 -6.24 10.65
CA VAL A 43 -30.04 -5.75 11.98
C VAL A 43 -28.52 -5.72 12.17
N VAL A 44 -28.02 -4.61 12.73
CA VAL A 44 -26.59 -4.38 12.95
C VAL A 44 -26.39 -4.00 14.41
N SER A 45 -25.30 -4.45 15.02
CA SER A 45 -24.93 -4.07 16.39
C SER A 45 -24.26 -2.70 16.43
N GLY A 46 -24.34 -2.00 17.56
CA GLY A 46 -23.62 -0.76 17.79
C GLY A 46 -22.09 -0.91 17.69
N TRP A 47 -21.54 -2.09 17.97
CA TRP A 47 -20.12 -2.37 17.73
C TRP A 47 -19.76 -2.35 16.24
N ALA A 48 -20.61 -2.92 15.40
CA ALA A 48 -20.42 -2.87 13.95
C ALA A 48 -20.56 -1.43 13.43
N LEU A 49 -21.50 -0.64 13.97
CA LEU A 49 -21.60 0.79 13.67
C LEU A 49 -20.30 1.55 13.97
N LEU A 50 -19.73 1.38 15.17
CA LEU A 50 -18.46 2.03 15.55
C LEU A 50 -17.30 1.55 14.67
N GLY A 51 -17.26 0.27 14.34
CA GLY A 51 -16.30 -0.30 13.39
C GLY A 51 -16.40 0.34 12.01
N THR A 52 -17.62 0.41 11.47
CA THR A 52 -17.91 1.05 10.18
C THR A 52 -17.57 2.53 10.20
N LEU A 53 -17.84 3.24 11.29
CA LEU A 53 -17.43 4.65 11.45
C LEU A 53 -15.91 4.78 11.40
N ALA A 54 -15.18 3.96 12.14
CA ALA A 54 -13.72 4.01 12.15
C ALA A 54 -13.12 3.65 10.78
N VAL A 55 -13.65 2.62 10.11
CA VAL A 55 -13.26 2.23 8.75
C VAL A 55 -13.61 3.32 7.73
N GLY A 56 -14.79 3.94 7.86
CA GLY A 56 -15.23 5.03 6.98
C GLY A 56 -14.36 6.28 7.13
N LEU A 57 -14.04 6.68 8.37
CA LEU A 57 -13.11 7.77 8.65
C LEU A 57 -11.71 7.46 8.13
N PHE A 58 -11.24 6.21 8.29
CA PHE A 58 -9.97 5.76 7.74
C PHE A 58 -9.93 5.83 6.22
N PHE A 59 -10.98 5.36 5.55
CA PHE A 59 -11.10 5.43 4.09
C PHE A 59 -11.07 6.89 3.61
N VAL A 60 -11.89 7.75 4.22
CA VAL A 60 -11.92 9.18 3.91
C VAL A 60 -10.53 9.80 4.12
N TYR A 61 -9.85 9.51 5.24
CA TYR A 61 -8.48 9.98 5.49
C TYR A 61 -7.55 9.59 4.34
N CYS A 62 -7.52 8.31 3.94
CA CYS A 62 -6.68 7.83 2.85
C CYS A 62 -7.02 8.50 1.51
N SER A 63 -8.28 8.84 1.25
CA SER A 63 -8.66 9.54 0.01
C SER A 63 -8.20 10.99 -0.08
N TYR A 64 -7.74 11.59 1.01
CA TYR A 64 -7.19 12.95 1.06
C TYR A 64 -5.67 12.97 1.31
N VAL A 65 -5.01 11.82 1.35
CA VAL A 65 -3.54 11.76 1.42
C VAL A 65 -2.98 12.27 0.08
N PRO A 66 -2.12 13.30 0.09
CA PRO A 66 -1.58 13.85 -1.15
C PRO A 66 -0.62 12.87 -1.83
N LEU A 67 -0.58 12.90 -3.15
CA LEU A 67 0.39 12.18 -3.97
C LEU A 67 1.75 12.87 -3.86
N TYR A 68 2.74 12.13 -3.34
CA TYR A 68 4.10 12.63 -3.16
C TYR A 68 4.87 12.69 -4.47
N HIS A 69 5.86 13.58 -4.53
CA HIS A 69 6.69 13.85 -5.71
C HIS A 69 7.75 12.79 -6.04
N THR A 70 7.89 11.78 -5.18
CA THR A 70 8.98 10.81 -5.22
C THR A 70 8.74 9.73 -6.29
N ASP A 71 8.98 8.48 -5.94
CA ASP A 71 8.98 7.29 -6.79
C ASP A 71 7.66 6.91 -7.48
N LEU A 72 6.51 7.40 -7.01
CA LEU A 72 5.22 7.14 -7.66
C LEU A 72 5.25 7.45 -9.18
N TRP A 73 5.82 8.59 -9.54
CA TRP A 73 5.79 9.10 -10.92
C TRP A 73 6.66 8.29 -11.87
N GLY A 74 7.73 7.69 -11.35
CA GLY A 74 8.58 6.78 -12.11
C GLY A 74 7.82 5.50 -12.45
N HIS A 75 7.05 4.97 -11.49
CA HIS A 75 6.17 3.83 -11.74
C HIS A 75 5.04 4.15 -12.73
N VAL A 76 4.46 5.35 -12.65
CA VAL A 76 3.48 5.81 -13.65
C VAL A 76 4.12 5.94 -15.03
N GLY A 77 5.34 6.50 -15.11
CA GLY A 77 6.09 6.67 -16.35
C GLY A 77 6.37 5.33 -17.03
N TYR A 78 6.91 4.36 -16.29
CA TYR A 78 7.09 2.99 -16.76
C TYR A 78 5.77 2.36 -17.23
N GLY A 79 4.70 2.54 -16.46
CA GLY A 79 3.35 2.09 -16.82
C GLY A 79 2.84 2.63 -18.15
N LYS A 80 2.96 3.95 -18.37
CA LYS A 80 2.59 4.60 -19.63
C LYS A 80 3.44 4.09 -20.79
N TRP A 81 4.76 4.00 -20.59
CA TRP A 81 5.68 3.50 -21.60
C TRP A 81 5.31 2.07 -22.04
N MET A 82 5.01 1.18 -21.09
CA MET A 82 4.59 -0.19 -21.38
C MET A 82 3.25 -0.26 -22.14
N LEU A 83 2.29 0.62 -21.82
CA LEU A 83 1.00 0.70 -22.53
C LEU A 83 1.17 1.21 -23.95
N GLU A 84 2.06 2.17 -24.17
CA GLU A 84 2.35 2.75 -25.48
C GLU A 84 3.12 1.80 -26.39
N HIS A 85 4.08 1.06 -25.85
CA HIS A 85 4.95 0.16 -26.62
C HIS A 85 4.44 -1.28 -26.69
N GLY A 86 3.51 -1.68 -25.81
CA GLY A 86 2.99 -3.04 -25.74
C GLY A 86 4.03 -4.08 -25.35
N ALA A 87 5.10 -3.67 -24.65
CA ALA A 87 6.23 -4.51 -24.28
C ALA A 87 6.77 -4.12 -22.90
N LEU A 88 7.51 -5.03 -22.26
CA LEU A 88 8.29 -4.72 -21.07
C LEU A 88 9.63 -4.09 -21.47
N PRO A 89 10.12 -3.06 -20.74
CA PRO A 89 11.40 -2.44 -21.04
C PRO A 89 12.54 -3.43 -20.81
N ILE A 90 13.46 -3.52 -21.77
CA ILE A 90 14.70 -4.31 -21.64
C ILE A 90 15.76 -3.48 -20.92
N GLU A 91 15.82 -2.19 -21.18
CA GLU A 91 16.68 -1.19 -20.53
C GLU A 91 15.82 -0.05 -19.99
N ASP A 92 16.36 0.79 -19.11
CA ASP A 92 15.62 1.96 -18.60
C ASP A 92 15.36 2.96 -19.75
N PRO A 93 14.10 3.33 -20.02
CA PRO A 93 13.77 4.18 -21.16
C PRO A 93 13.99 5.68 -20.90
N PHE A 94 14.32 6.09 -19.66
CA PHE A 94 14.30 7.49 -19.25
C PHE A 94 15.68 8.04 -18.84
N VAL A 95 16.60 7.19 -18.38
CA VAL A 95 17.91 7.58 -17.85
C VAL A 95 19.01 6.96 -18.70
N SER A 96 19.57 7.76 -19.60
CA SER A 96 20.63 7.34 -20.53
C SER A 96 21.89 6.81 -19.83
N LEU A 97 22.18 7.27 -18.61
CA LEU A 97 23.32 6.79 -17.81
C LEU A 97 23.15 5.35 -17.27
N ALA A 98 21.96 4.77 -17.37
CA ALA A 98 21.69 3.36 -17.08
C ALA A 98 21.73 2.47 -18.34
N GLY A 99 22.03 3.04 -19.52
CA GLY A 99 22.03 2.31 -20.79
C GLY A 99 22.98 1.10 -20.79
N GLY A 100 22.54 0.02 -21.44
CA GLY A 100 23.24 -1.27 -21.50
C GLY A 100 23.08 -2.16 -20.27
N VAL A 101 22.28 -1.76 -19.27
CA VAL A 101 21.93 -2.58 -18.11
C VAL A 101 20.52 -3.12 -18.26
N GLU A 102 20.38 -4.44 -18.22
CA GLU A 102 19.08 -5.10 -18.31
C GLU A 102 18.21 -4.80 -17.08
N VAL A 103 16.95 -4.46 -17.32
CA VAL A 103 15.94 -4.16 -16.29
C VAL A 103 15.04 -5.37 -16.08
N ILE A 104 15.06 -5.92 -14.86
CA ILE A 104 14.00 -6.83 -14.41
C ILE A 104 13.03 -6.06 -13.54
N ASP A 105 11.86 -5.81 -14.09
CA ASP A 105 10.83 -5.05 -13.41
C ASP A 105 9.97 -5.95 -12.51
N ASN A 106 10.23 -5.86 -11.19
CA ASN A 106 9.49 -6.63 -10.18
C ASN A 106 8.10 -6.06 -9.83
N ALA A 107 7.69 -4.96 -10.47
CA ALA A 107 6.45 -4.27 -10.20
C ALA A 107 5.67 -3.92 -11.48
N TRP A 108 6.01 -4.53 -12.62
CA TRP A 108 5.47 -4.21 -13.94
C TRP A 108 3.93 -4.16 -13.97
N LEU A 109 3.24 -5.08 -13.29
CA LEU A 109 1.77 -5.11 -13.28
C LEU A 109 1.18 -3.95 -12.46
N SER A 110 1.82 -3.59 -11.35
CA SER A 110 1.44 -2.41 -10.56
C SER A 110 1.63 -1.14 -11.36
N GLN A 111 2.76 -1.03 -12.06
CA GLN A 111 3.08 0.11 -12.91
C GLN A 111 2.10 0.23 -14.09
N LEU A 112 1.80 -0.87 -14.78
CA LEU A 112 0.75 -0.91 -15.81
C LEU A 112 -0.59 -0.43 -15.27
N ALA A 113 -1.00 -0.91 -14.09
CA ALA A 113 -2.23 -0.44 -13.46
C ALA A 113 -2.19 1.08 -13.18
N PHE A 114 -1.06 1.61 -12.71
CA PHE A 114 -0.90 3.04 -12.46
C PHE A 114 -0.96 3.86 -13.75
N GLY A 115 -0.22 3.45 -14.79
CA GLY A 115 -0.25 4.09 -16.11
C GLY A 115 -1.65 4.08 -16.72
N TRP A 116 -2.36 2.94 -16.62
CA TRP A 116 -3.71 2.78 -17.15
C TRP A 116 -4.71 3.69 -16.43
N VAL A 117 -4.64 3.75 -15.10
CA VAL A 117 -5.49 4.64 -14.30
C VAL A 117 -5.25 6.10 -14.68
N VAL A 118 -4.00 6.52 -14.83
CA VAL A 118 -3.68 7.90 -15.23
C VAL A 118 -4.19 8.21 -16.64
N GLN A 119 -4.06 7.29 -17.60
CA GLN A 119 -4.53 7.51 -18.98
C GLN A 119 -6.06 7.56 -19.09
N ASN A 120 -6.81 6.78 -18.29
CA ASN A 120 -8.27 6.62 -18.44
C ASN A 120 -9.09 7.41 -17.42
N VAL A 121 -8.58 7.61 -16.20
CA VAL A 121 -9.28 8.29 -15.10
C VAL A 121 -8.62 9.63 -14.76
N GLY A 122 -7.35 9.80 -15.14
CA GLY A 122 -6.52 10.93 -14.74
C GLY A 122 -5.83 10.71 -13.39
N VAL A 123 -5.04 11.69 -12.98
CA VAL A 123 -4.21 11.64 -11.76
C VAL A 123 -5.03 11.38 -10.50
N ALA A 124 -6.24 11.95 -10.41
CA ALA A 124 -7.11 11.76 -9.26
C ALA A 124 -7.52 10.28 -9.07
N GLY A 125 -7.55 9.49 -10.15
CA GLY A 125 -7.78 8.05 -10.07
C GLY A 125 -6.68 7.30 -9.32
N LEU A 126 -5.44 7.81 -9.27
CA LEU A 126 -4.39 7.23 -8.43
C LEU A 126 -4.69 7.40 -6.94
N SER A 127 -5.22 8.57 -6.54
CA SER A 127 -5.66 8.82 -5.17
C SER A 127 -6.79 7.87 -4.76
N ASP A 128 -7.71 7.59 -5.68
CA ASP A 128 -8.79 6.63 -5.45
C ASP A 128 -8.25 5.20 -5.33
N LEU A 129 -7.36 4.79 -6.24
CA LEU A 129 -6.72 3.49 -6.22
C LEU A 129 -5.94 3.29 -4.91
N TYR A 130 -5.21 4.32 -4.46
CA TYR A 130 -4.52 4.33 -3.18
C TYR A 130 -5.49 4.11 -2.02
N ALA A 131 -6.56 4.90 -1.92
CA ALA A 131 -7.52 4.80 -0.82
C ALA A 131 -8.21 3.44 -0.76
N VAL A 132 -8.63 2.91 -1.92
CA VAL A 132 -9.22 1.57 -2.03
C VAL A 132 -8.22 0.49 -1.65
N SER A 133 -6.96 0.60 -2.07
CA SER A 133 -5.91 -0.36 -1.74
C SER A 133 -5.58 -0.34 -0.25
N CYS A 134 -5.50 0.84 0.38
CA CYS A 134 -5.32 0.98 1.82
C CYS A 134 -6.48 0.39 2.61
N LEU A 135 -7.72 0.63 2.17
CA LEU A 135 -8.91 0.04 2.77
C LEU A 135 -8.90 -1.49 2.66
N ALA A 136 -8.63 -2.03 1.47
CA ALA A 136 -8.54 -3.47 1.25
C ALA A 136 -7.45 -4.11 2.12
N PHE A 137 -6.27 -3.48 2.20
CA PHE A 137 -5.18 -3.93 3.05
C PHE A 137 -5.59 -3.94 4.53
N PHE A 138 -6.18 -2.85 5.02
CA PHE A 138 -6.64 -2.75 6.40
C PHE A 138 -7.71 -3.81 6.73
N LEU A 139 -8.71 -4.00 5.86
CA LEU A 139 -9.75 -5.01 6.05
C LEU A 139 -9.19 -6.43 6.02
N ALA A 140 -8.20 -6.72 5.16
CA ALA A 140 -7.51 -8.00 5.15
C ALA A 140 -6.75 -8.25 6.47
N LEU A 141 -6.10 -7.23 7.04
CA LEU A 141 -5.49 -7.32 8.39
C LEU A 141 -6.53 -7.56 9.48
N VAL A 142 -7.65 -6.81 9.47
CA VAL A 142 -8.76 -7.01 10.41
C VAL A 142 -9.26 -8.45 10.33
N ALA A 143 -9.47 -8.99 9.13
CA ALA A 143 -9.91 -10.38 8.95
C ALA A 143 -8.88 -11.38 9.50
N ALA A 144 -7.61 -11.24 9.12
CA ALA A 144 -6.52 -12.09 9.58
C ALA A 144 -6.41 -12.13 11.11
N PHE A 145 -6.34 -10.95 11.74
CA PHE A 145 -6.16 -10.83 13.18
C PHE A 145 -7.42 -11.26 13.95
N SER A 146 -8.62 -10.98 13.41
CA SER A 146 -9.87 -11.42 14.02
C SER A 146 -10.00 -12.95 14.03
N TRP A 147 -9.63 -13.61 12.92
CA TRP A 147 -9.63 -15.07 12.84
C TRP A 147 -8.57 -15.68 13.74
N ARG A 148 -7.40 -15.05 13.83
CA ARG A 148 -6.29 -15.50 14.68
C ARG A 148 -6.59 -15.36 16.17
N ALA A 149 -7.20 -14.23 16.58
CA ALA A 149 -7.60 -13.95 17.97
C ALA A 149 -8.91 -14.63 18.38
N LYS A 150 -9.74 -15.05 17.41
CA LYS A 150 -11.14 -15.45 17.62
C LYS A 150 -11.96 -14.34 18.33
N ASN A 151 -11.59 -13.08 18.09
CA ASN A 151 -12.24 -11.90 18.64
C ASN A 151 -12.08 -10.73 17.64
N TRP A 152 -13.20 -10.21 17.14
CA TRP A 152 -13.19 -9.16 16.13
C TRP A 152 -12.66 -7.82 16.66
N GLY A 153 -13.01 -7.44 17.90
CA GLY A 153 -12.53 -6.19 18.50
C GLY A 153 -11.01 -6.19 18.66
N VAL A 154 -10.44 -7.29 19.17
CA VAL A 154 -8.97 -7.45 19.26
C VAL A 154 -8.33 -7.43 17.88
N GLY A 155 -8.93 -8.11 16.90
CA GLY A 155 -8.46 -8.08 15.52
C GLY A 155 -8.44 -6.68 14.93
N PHE A 156 -9.48 -5.88 15.17
CA PHE A 156 -9.56 -4.49 14.77
C PHE A 156 -8.47 -3.63 15.42
N PHE A 157 -8.29 -3.71 16.74
CA PHE A 157 -7.22 -2.97 17.43
C PHE A 157 -5.82 -3.38 16.99
N CYS A 158 -5.60 -4.66 16.69
CA CYS A 158 -4.35 -5.15 16.12
C CYS A 158 -4.10 -4.56 14.72
N ALA A 159 -5.14 -4.42 13.90
CA ALA A 159 -5.03 -3.80 12.57
C ALA A 159 -4.71 -2.31 12.67
N VAL A 160 -5.34 -1.59 13.62
CA VAL A 160 -5.02 -0.19 13.93
C VAL A 160 -3.58 -0.06 14.40
N GLY A 161 -3.12 -0.93 15.31
CA GLY A 161 -1.73 -0.94 15.78
C GLY A 161 -0.74 -1.23 14.66
N ALA A 162 -1.05 -2.22 13.80
CA ALA A 162 -0.21 -2.58 12.67
C ALA A 162 -0.06 -1.43 11.68
N TRP A 163 -1.19 -0.79 11.33
CA TRP A 163 -1.22 0.41 10.50
C TRP A 163 -0.44 1.56 11.14
N GLY A 164 -0.66 1.83 12.44
CA GLY A 164 -0.01 2.91 13.17
C GLY A 164 1.52 2.83 13.13
N MET A 165 2.10 1.62 13.20
CA MET A 165 3.55 1.43 13.09
C MET A 165 4.12 1.72 11.70
N ILE A 166 3.29 1.69 10.65
CA ILE A 166 3.74 1.81 9.25
C ILE A 166 3.09 2.98 8.50
N ALA A 167 2.26 3.78 9.16
CA ALA A 167 1.44 4.83 8.54
C ALA A 167 2.29 5.85 7.76
N PHE A 168 3.45 6.23 8.29
CA PHE A 168 4.38 7.14 7.61
C PHE A 168 4.95 6.58 6.30
N ARG A 169 5.15 5.26 6.23
CA ARG A 169 5.62 4.60 4.99
C ARG A 169 4.51 4.47 3.97
N LEU A 170 3.30 4.14 4.44
CA LEU A 170 2.14 4.01 3.56
C LEU A 170 1.63 5.36 3.05
N ALA A 171 2.06 6.50 3.62
CA ALA A 171 1.67 7.83 3.14
C ALA A 171 2.14 8.12 1.70
N ILE A 172 3.14 7.38 1.19
CA ILE A 172 3.59 7.47 -0.19
C ILE A 172 3.01 6.29 -0.96
N MET A 173 2.29 6.57 -2.04
CA MET A 173 1.75 5.53 -2.92
C MET A 173 2.90 4.87 -3.70
N ARG A 174 3.10 3.57 -3.47
CA ARG A 174 4.10 2.74 -4.12
C ARG A 174 3.52 1.36 -4.46
N PRO A 175 4.10 0.60 -5.41
CA PRO A 175 3.76 -0.81 -5.62
C PRO A 175 3.87 -1.66 -4.34
N GLU A 176 4.70 -1.23 -3.38
CA GLU A 176 4.81 -1.85 -2.05
C GLU A 176 3.45 -1.99 -1.33
N LEU A 177 2.51 -1.06 -1.53
CA LEU A 177 1.16 -1.14 -0.94
C LEU A 177 0.37 -2.36 -1.48
N LEU A 178 0.47 -2.64 -2.78
CA LEU A 178 -0.20 -3.79 -3.40
C LEU A 178 0.48 -5.09 -2.97
N GLY A 179 1.81 -5.09 -2.81
CA GLY A 179 2.52 -6.19 -2.16
C GLY A 179 2.10 -6.40 -0.69
N GLY A 180 1.88 -5.31 0.04
CA GLY A 180 1.31 -5.31 1.39
C GLY A 180 -0.08 -5.94 1.44
N LEU A 181 -0.95 -5.62 0.48
CA LEU A 181 -2.26 -6.25 0.32
C LEU A 181 -2.13 -7.76 0.11
N CYS A 182 -1.26 -8.22 -0.80
CA CYS A 182 -1.01 -9.64 -1.00
C CYS A 182 -0.53 -10.32 0.29
N PHE A 183 0.33 -9.66 1.07
CA PHE A 183 0.79 -10.18 2.36
C PHE A 183 -0.33 -10.27 3.40
N ALA A 184 -1.18 -9.25 3.52
CA ALA A 184 -2.33 -9.27 4.42
C ALA A 184 -3.36 -10.34 4.03
N LEU A 185 -3.58 -10.56 2.73
CA LEU A 185 -4.39 -11.65 2.21
C LEU A 185 -3.79 -13.02 2.57
N LEU A 186 -2.47 -13.17 2.42
CA LEU A 186 -1.77 -14.40 2.83
C LEU A 186 -1.90 -14.65 4.34
N LEU A 187 -1.77 -13.62 5.19
CA LEU A 187 -2.03 -13.73 6.63
C LEU A 187 -3.46 -14.16 6.92
N ALA A 188 -4.44 -13.61 6.20
CA ALA A 188 -5.85 -13.97 6.35
C ALA A 188 -6.10 -15.43 5.94
N GLN A 189 -5.53 -15.87 4.81
CA GLN A 189 -5.58 -17.26 4.36
C GLN A 189 -4.96 -18.20 5.42
N VAL A 190 -3.76 -17.91 5.92
CA VAL A 190 -3.11 -18.73 6.95
C VAL A 190 -3.93 -18.77 8.24
N ALA A 191 -4.49 -17.64 8.69
CA ALA A 191 -5.36 -17.60 9.88
C ALA A 191 -6.61 -18.46 9.71
N LEU A 192 -7.26 -18.38 8.54
CA LEU A 192 -8.46 -19.16 8.24
C LEU A 192 -8.15 -20.65 8.15
N MET A 193 -7.03 -21.00 7.54
CA MET A 193 -6.54 -22.37 7.46
C MET A 193 -6.28 -22.95 8.86
N ASP A 194 -5.55 -22.24 9.71
CA ASP A 194 -5.26 -22.65 11.08
C ASP A 194 -6.54 -22.79 11.91
N ARG A 195 -7.50 -21.86 11.75
CA ARG A 195 -8.79 -21.93 12.42
C ARG A 195 -9.60 -23.16 12.01
N ARG A 196 -9.61 -23.52 10.72
CA ARG A 196 -10.31 -24.72 10.24
C ARG A 196 -9.63 -26.00 10.71
N ARG A 197 -8.29 -26.04 10.69
CA ARG A 197 -7.51 -27.16 11.23
C ARG A 197 -7.81 -27.39 12.72
N ALA A 198 -7.88 -26.31 13.51
CA ALA A 198 -8.19 -26.40 14.95
C ALA A 198 -9.63 -26.83 15.28
N ASN A 199 -10.57 -26.68 14.34
CA ASN A 199 -11.99 -27.04 14.55
C ASN A 199 -12.34 -28.45 14.03
N THR A 200 -11.39 -29.17 13.44
CA THR A 200 -11.63 -30.51 12.87
C THR A 200 -10.95 -31.54 13.75
N ASP A 201 -11.59 -32.69 14.00
CA ASP A 201 -10.96 -33.83 14.70
C ASP A 201 -9.61 -34.16 14.04
N GLU A 202 -8.58 -34.48 14.84
CA GLU A 202 -7.21 -34.72 14.36
C GLU A 202 -7.17 -35.75 13.21
N SER A 203 -8.07 -36.74 13.23
CA SER A 203 -8.21 -37.77 12.20
C SER A 203 -8.72 -37.28 10.83
N LYS A 204 -9.34 -36.10 10.75
CA LYS A 204 -9.88 -35.49 9.51
C LYS A 204 -9.23 -34.16 9.17
N SER A 205 -8.12 -33.81 9.83
CA SER A 205 -7.44 -32.50 9.78
C SER A 205 -6.67 -32.25 8.47
N GLY A 206 -7.33 -32.43 7.33
CA GLY A 206 -6.77 -32.09 6.02
C GLY A 206 -6.68 -30.58 5.78
N THR A 207 -5.67 -30.17 5.01
CA THR A 207 -5.62 -28.80 4.44
C THR A 207 -6.86 -28.55 3.59
N PRO A 208 -7.57 -27.43 3.79
CA PRO A 208 -8.80 -27.17 3.06
C PRO A 208 -8.52 -26.96 1.57
N LEU A 209 -9.42 -27.44 0.70
CA LEU A 209 -9.20 -27.45 -0.75
C LEU A 209 -8.86 -26.07 -1.33
N TRP A 210 -9.48 -25.00 -0.82
CA TRP A 210 -9.24 -23.63 -1.27
C TRP A 210 -7.79 -23.17 -1.05
N ALA A 211 -7.10 -23.66 0.00
CA ALA A 211 -5.75 -23.20 0.33
C ALA A 211 -4.72 -23.65 -0.72
N TRP A 212 -4.95 -24.81 -1.37
CA TRP A 212 -4.09 -25.32 -2.43
C TRP A 212 -4.08 -24.45 -3.69
N PHE A 213 -5.14 -23.67 -3.92
CA PHE A 213 -5.27 -22.81 -5.10
C PHE A 213 -5.02 -21.35 -4.77
N THR A 214 -5.63 -20.85 -3.69
CA THR A 214 -5.59 -19.42 -3.36
C THR A 214 -4.23 -18.95 -2.86
N ILE A 215 -3.48 -19.77 -2.10
CA ILE A 215 -2.14 -19.38 -1.63
C ILE A 215 -1.17 -19.26 -2.83
N PRO A 216 -1.03 -20.26 -3.71
CA PRO A 216 -0.20 -20.11 -4.91
C PRO A 216 -0.67 -18.96 -5.80
N LEU A 217 -1.99 -18.78 -5.99
CA LEU A 217 -2.53 -17.64 -6.75
C LEU A 217 -2.10 -16.30 -6.16
N THR A 218 -2.10 -16.17 -4.83
CA THR A 218 -1.58 -14.96 -4.17
C THR A 218 -0.10 -14.74 -4.48
N PHE A 219 0.73 -15.79 -4.52
CA PHE A 219 2.14 -15.64 -4.94
C PHE A 219 2.28 -15.22 -6.40
N THR A 220 1.53 -15.84 -7.32
CA THR A 220 1.54 -15.44 -8.75
C THR A 220 1.14 -13.98 -8.92
N LEU A 221 0.09 -13.53 -8.23
CA LEU A 221 -0.31 -12.13 -8.29
C LEU A 221 0.78 -11.23 -7.69
N TRP A 222 1.30 -11.60 -6.52
CA TRP A 222 2.27 -10.80 -5.77
C TRP A 222 3.58 -10.61 -6.54
N THR A 223 4.13 -11.66 -7.17
CA THR A 223 5.40 -11.56 -7.91
C THR A 223 5.33 -10.63 -9.11
N ASN A 224 4.14 -10.45 -9.70
CA ASN A 224 3.93 -9.50 -10.79
C ASN A 224 3.63 -8.07 -10.28
N LEU A 225 3.13 -7.94 -9.03
CA LEU A 225 2.82 -6.64 -8.43
C LEU A 225 4.00 -5.98 -7.70
N HIS A 226 4.82 -6.75 -6.98
CA HIS A 226 5.92 -6.22 -6.18
C HIS A 226 6.93 -7.29 -5.74
N GLY A 227 8.23 -6.93 -5.69
CA GLY A 227 9.32 -7.81 -5.26
C GLY A 227 9.30 -8.30 -3.80
N SER A 228 8.36 -7.86 -2.95
CA SER A 228 8.33 -8.27 -1.54
C SER A 228 7.78 -9.67 -1.26
N TYR A 229 7.38 -10.43 -2.28
CA TYR A 229 6.84 -11.79 -2.15
C TYR A 229 7.78 -12.77 -1.43
N ILE A 230 9.09 -12.48 -1.38
CA ILE A 230 10.07 -13.24 -0.58
C ILE A 230 9.68 -13.31 0.90
N VAL A 231 9.05 -12.26 1.44
CA VAL A 231 8.52 -12.24 2.81
C VAL A 231 7.40 -13.27 2.97
N GLY A 232 6.59 -13.50 1.93
CA GLY A 232 5.61 -14.57 1.89
C GLY A 232 6.25 -15.96 2.05
N PHE A 233 7.41 -16.20 1.44
CA PHE A 233 8.14 -17.46 1.63
C PHE A 233 8.63 -17.63 3.07
N ALA A 234 9.02 -16.55 3.75
CA ALA A 234 9.34 -16.63 5.17
C ALA A 234 8.12 -17.05 6.00
N LEU A 235 6.93 -16.54 5.68
CA LEU A 235 5.66 -16.92 6.35
C LEU A 235 5.30 -18.39 6.09
N VAL A 236 5.23 -18.83 4.84
CA VAL A 236 4.88 -20.24 4.51
C VAL A 236 5.99 -21.21 4.96
N GLY A 237 7.26 -20.85 4.76
CA GLY A 237 8.41 -21.63 5.20
C GLY A 237 8.47 -21.80 6.71
N SER A 238 8.09 -20.77 7.48
CA SER A 238 7.98 -20.90 8.94
C SER A 238 6.88 -21.89 9.36
N ALA A 239 5.81 -22.03 8.57
CA ALA A 239 4.78 -23.04 8.82
C ALA A 239 5.32 -24.46 8.61
N VAL A 240 6.13 -24.66 7.57
CA VAL A 240 6.86 -25.93 7.34
C VAL A 240 7.80 -26.25 8.49
N LEU A 241 8.60 -25.26 8.95
CA LEU A 241 9.50 -25.44 10.09
C LEU A 241 8.73 -25.76 11.37
N GLY A 242 7.62 -25.04 11.62
CA GLY A 242 6.77 -25.26 12.77
C GLY A 242 6.16 -26.67 12.78
N SER A 243 5.55 -27.10 11.67
CA SER A 243 4.97 -28.43 11.56
C SER A 243 6.02 -29.55 11.56
N ALA A 244 7.21 -29.31 11.02
CA ALA A 244 8.33 -30.26 11.10
C ALA A 244 8.79 -30.46 12.54
N VAL A 245 8.98 -29.39 13.31
CA VAL A 245 9.40 -29.49 14.72
C VAL A 245 8.31 -30.14 15.56
N GLU A 246 7.04 -29.76 15.38
CA GLU A 246 5.91 -30.38 16.08
C GLU A 246 5.80 -31.88 15.78
N ALA A 247 5.92 -32.27 14.50
CA ALA A 247 5.88 -33.67 14.10
C ALA A 247 7.10 -34.45 14.59
N LEU A 248 8.30 -33.86 14.60
CA LEU A 248 9.50 -34.49 15.13
C LEU A 248 9.40 -34.72 16.64
N VAL A 249 8.92 -33.73 17.40
CA VAL A 249 8.70 -33.86 18.84
C VAL A 249 7.64 -34.92 19.14
N ARG A 250 6.57 -35.01 18.35
CA ARG A 250 5.50 -35.99 18.56
C ARG A 250 5.90 -37.41 18.16
N THR A 251 6.61 -37.58 17.04
CA THR A 251 6.94 -38.90 16.48
C THR A 251 8.31 -39.43 16.92
N GLN A 252 9.18 -38.57 17.45
CA GLN A 252 10.57 -38.88 17.83
C GLN A 252 11.37 -39.55 16.68
N SER A 253 10.96 -39.34 15.42
CA SER A 253 11.55 -39.98 14.25
C SER A 253 11.48 -39.08 13.01
N ILE A 254 12.57 -39.04 12.25
CA ILE A 254 12.63 -38.32 10.96
C ILE A 254 11.63 -38.95 9.97
N LEU A 255 11.60 -40.28 9.86
CA LEU A 255 10.63 -40.97 9.00
C LEU A 255 9.18 -40.73 9.45
N GLY A 256 8.95 -40.60 10.76
CA GLY A 256 7.65 -40.22 11.31
C GLY A 256 7.21 -38.82 10.87
N THR A 257 8.15 -37.88 10.83
CA THR A 257 7.93 -36.50 10.35
C THR A 257 7.54 -36.46 8.88
N TRP A 258 8.22 -37.23 8.02
CA TRP A 258 7.88 -37.32 6.59
C TRP A 258 6.50 -37.93 6.31
N ARG A 259 5.96 -38.72 7.25
CA ARG A 259 4.61 -39.29 7.17
C ARG A 259 3.54 -38.36 7.73
N ASP A 260 3.92 -37.30 8.43
CA ASP A 260 2.97 -36.34 8.99
C ASP A 260 2.23 -35.58 7.88
N GLN A 261 0.90 -35.59 7.96
CA GLN A 261 0.05 -35.00 6.94
C GLN A 261 0.18 -33.47 6.90
N ARG A 262 0.37 -32.82 8.05
CA ARG A 262 0.46 -31.36 8.15
C ARG A 262 1.77 -30.86 7.59
N PHE A 263 2.89 -31.46 7.98
CA PHE A 263 4.22 -31.17 7.43
C PHE A 263 4.24 -31.33 5.91
N ARG A 264 3.75 -32.46 5.39
CA ARG A 264 3.67 -32.68 3.94
C ARG A 264 2.83 -31.63 3.25
N ALA A 265 1.69 -31.26 3.85
CA ALA A 265 0.82 -30.29 3.22
C ALA A 265 1.41 -28.88 3.20
N ASP A 266 2.01 -28.44 4.30
CA ASP A 266 2.70 -27.15 4.37
C ASP A 266 3.89 -27.12 3.39
N LEU A 267 4.62 -28.24 3.26
CA LEU A 267 5.72 -28.39 2.31
C LEU A 267 5.25 -28.32 0.84
N ILE A 268 4.15 -28.98 0.51
CA ILE A 268 3.58 -28.90 -0.84
C ILE A 268 3.07 -27.48 -1.13
N ILE A 269 2.43 -26.80 -0.17
CA ILE A 269 2.03 -25.40 -0.35
C ILE A 269 3.25 -24.52 -0.63
N LEU A 270 4.37 -24.72 0.09
CA LEU A 270 5.61 -23.98 -0.17
C LEU A 270 6.14 -24.23 -1.58
N GLN A 271 6.16 -25.49 -2.03
CA GLN A 271 6.60 -25.86 -3.38
C GLN A 271 5.70 -25.25 -4.46
N LEU A 272 4.38 -25.34 -4.29
CA LEU A 272 3.42 -24.72 -5.20
C LEU A 272 3.58 -23.19 -5.22
N SER A 273 3.87 -22.58 -4.08
CA SER A 273 4.11 -21.13 -3.98
C SER A 273 5.40 -20.72 -4.70
N LEU A 274 6.47 -21.52 -4.61
CA LEU A 274 7.71 -21.29 -5.34
C LEU A 274 7.49 -21.40 -6.86
N LEU A 275 6.78 -22.42 -7.32
CA LEU A 275 6.43 -22.58 -8.74
C LEU A 275 5.53 -21.44 -9.22
N ALA A 276 4.54 -21.05 -8.41
CA ALA A 276 3.64 -19.96 -8.69
C ALA A 276 4.35 -18.60 -8.78
N ALA A 277 5.41 -18.39 -8.00
CA ALA A 277 6.22 -17.19 -8.06
C ALA A 277 6.98 -17.05 -9.39
N CYS A 278 7.34 -18.17 -10.01
CA CYS A 278 7.95 -18.20 -11.35
C CYS A 278 6.95 -17.95 -12.49
N LEU A 279 5.65 -17.82 -12.21
CA LEU A 279 4.64 -17.44 -13.20
C LEU A 279 4.64 -15.91 -13.41
N ASN A 280 5.71 -15.42 -14.01
CA ASN A 280 5.93 -14.02 -14.36
C ASN A 280 6.76 -13.95 -15.66
N PRO A 281 6.80 -12.80 -16.36
CA PRO A 281 7.52 -12.66 -17.64
C PRO A 281 9.02 -13.02 -17.59
N TYR A 282 9.65 -12.90 -16.41
CA TYR A 282 11.07 -13.14 -16.19
C TYR A 282 11.38 -14.50 -15.53
N GLY A 283 10.35 -15.32 -15.26
CA GLY A 283 10.52 -16.66 -14.69
C GLY A 283 11.32 -16.69 -13.38
N ILE A 284 12.41 -17.48 -13.37
CA ILE A 284 13.29 -17.67 -12.21
C ILE A 284 14.25 -16.48 -12.01
N ASP A 285 14.56 -15.71 -13.05
CA ASP A 285 15.52 -14.61 -12.97
C ASP A 285 15.01 -13.50 -12.05
N LEU A 286 13.69 -13.27 -12.02
CA LEU A 286 13.06 -12.39 -11.03
C LEU A 286 13.34 -12.83 -9.59
N LEU A 287 13.27 -14.13 -9.30
CA LEU A 287 13.56 -14.66 -7.97
C LEU A 287 15.04 -14.46 -7.61
N LEU A 288 15.95 -14.77 -8.54
CA LEU A 288 17.38 -14.60 -8.33
C LEU A 288 17.73 -13.13 -8.08
N GLN A 289 17.24 -12.23 -8.93
CA GLN A 289 17.51 -10.80 -8.79
C GLN A 289 16.91 -10.23 -7.50
N THR A 290 15.70 -10.63 -7.11
CA THR A 290 15.09 -10.15 -5.87
C THR A 290 15.88 -10.60 -4.62
N VAL A 291 16.44 -11.82 -4.63
CA VAL A 291 17.31 -12.31 -3.54
C VAL A 291 18.65 -11.57 -3.50
N LEU A 292 19.22 -11.23 -4.67
CA LEU A 292 20.51 -10.55 -4.78
C LEU A 292 20.42 -9.04 -4.56
N PHE A 293 19.26 -8.43 -4.80
CA PHE A 293 19.02 -6.99 -4.75
C PHE A 293 19.53 -6.30 -3.46
N PRO A 294 19.33 -6.83 -2.24
CA PRO A 294 19.84 -6.24 -1.00
C PRO A 294 21.36 -6.07 -0.93
N SER A 295 22.10 -6.78 -1.79
CA SER A 295 23.57 -6.74 -1.85
C SER A 295 24.10 -5.62 -2.77
N HIS A 296 23.21 -4.94 -3.51
CA HIS A 296 23.62 -3.91 -4.45
C HIS A 296 24.30 -2.72 -3.74
N PRO A 297 25.48 -2.27 -4.19
CA PRO A 297 26.28 -1.27 -3.47
C PRO A 297 25.57 0.08 -3.31
N ASN A 298 24.81 0.51 -4.33
CA ASN A 298 24.13 1.82 -4.31
C ASN A 298 23.08 1.93 -3.20
N LEU A 299 22.54 0.81 -2.72
CA LEU A 299 21.52 0.81 -1.66
C LEU A 299 22.11 1.22 -0.30
N LYS A 300 23.43 1.10 -0.09
CA LYS A 300 24.08 1.47 1.18
C LYS A 300 23.94 2.94 1.56
N SER A 301 23.64 3.81 0.60
CA SER A 301 23.42 5.24 0.83
C SER A 301 21.94 5.65 0.73
N VAL A 302 21.03 4.69 0.58
CA VAL A 302 19.58 4.93 0.55
C VAL A 302 19.04 4.73 1.96
N MET A 303 18.39 5.77 2.51
CA MET A 303 17.97 5.79 3.93
C MET A 303 17.12 4.59 4.34
N GLU A 304 16.27 4.08 3.45
CA GLU A 304 15.40 2.92 3.72
C GLU A 304 16.18 1.60 3.97
N TRP A 305 17.43 1.55 3.54
CA TRP A 305 18.32 0.39 3.67
C TRP A 305 19.30 0.53 4.84
N PHE A 306 19.19 1.59 5.64
CA PHE A 306 20.01 1.74 6.83
C PHE A 306 19.60 0.72 7.91
N PRO A 307 20.52 0.35 8.81
CA PRO A 307 20.18 -0.33 10.04
C PRO A 307 19.18 0.49 10.87
N LEU A 308 18.39 -0.19 11.71
CA LEU A 308 17.44 0.49 12.58
C LEU A 308 18.17 1.34 13.64
N GLU A 309 17.80 2.60 13.76
CA GLU A 309 18.14 3.45 14.90
C GLU A 309 17.03 3.36 15.96
N PHE A 310 17.35 2.93 17.18
CA PHE A 310 16.34 2.71 18.23
C PHE A 310 15.60 3.98 18.67
N MET A 311 16.19 5.15 18.48
CA MET A 311 15.57 6.45 18.79
C MET A 311 14.87 7.08 17.58
N SER A 312 14.65 6.33 16.50
CA SER A 312 13.86 6.79 15.35
C SER A 312 12.35 6.59 15.57
N LEU A 313 11.54 7.18 14.68
CA LEU A 313 10.08 7.00 14.65
C LEU A 313 9.66 5.54 14.48
N GLU A 314 10.50 4.72 13.83
CA GLU A 314 10.31 3.27 13.67
C GLU A 314 10.96 2.45 14.80
N GLY A 315 12.08 2.93 15.35
CA GLY A 315 12.83 2.25 16.42
C GLY A 315 12.06 2.16 17.72
N ILE A 316 11.40 3.25 18.13
CA ILE A 316 10.65 3.31 19.39
C ILE A 316 9.48 2.32 19.40
N PRO A 317 8.57 2.30 18.39
CA PRO A 317 7.50 1.31 18.34
C PRO A 317 8.00 -0.14 18.35
N MET A 318 9.13 -0.42 17.70
CA MET A 318 9.73 -1.76 17.69
C MET A 318 10.34 -2.15 19.04
N ALA A 319 10.99 -1.22 19.74
CA ALA A 319 11.46 -1.48 21.10
C ALA A 319 10.29 -1.76 22.05
N ILE A 320 9.20 -0.99 21.94
CA ILE A 320 7.97 -1.20 22.71
C ILE A 320 7.35 -2.56 22.39
N SER A 321 7.28 -2.96 21.12
CA SER A 321 6.71 -4.25 20.72
C SER A 321 7.48 -5.43 21.32
N TRP A 322 8.81 -5.36 21.45
CA TRP A 322 9.60 -6.37 22.14
C TRP A 322 9.31 -6.43 23.64
N VAL A 323 9.19 -5.30 24.33
CA VAL A 323 8.82 -5.26 25.75
C VAL A 323 7.44 -5.87 25.97
N VAL A 324 6.48 -5.54 25.11
CA VAL A 324 5.11 -6.09 25.16
C VAL A 324 5.10 -7.59 24.86
N ALA A 325 5.89 -8.07 23.89
CA ALA A 325 6.04 -9.49 23.62
C ALA A 325 6.65 -10.25 24.82
N ALA A 326 7.70 -9.70 25.44
CA ALA A 326 8.31 -10.27 26.64
C ALA A 326 7.33 -10.36 27.81
N PHE A 327 6.50 -9.31 28.01
CA PHE A 327 5.44 -9.32 29.00
C PHE A 327 4.40 -10.41 28.72
N ALA A 328 4.00 -10.58 27.46
CA ALA A 328 3.03 -11.60 27.05
C ALA A 328 3.53 -13.03 27.25
N ILE A 329 4.83 -13.30 27.04
CA ILE A 329 5.44 -14.61 27.34
C ILE A 329 5.24 -14.99 28.81
N ARG A 330 5.27 -14.00 29.72
CA ARG A 330 5.14 -14.21 31.16
C ARG A 330 3.68 -14.35 31.63
N HIS A 331 2.75 -13.60 31.04
CA HIS A 331 1.39 -13.42 31.58
C HIS A 331 0.28 -14.04 30.71
N SER A 332 0.52 -14.27 29.42
CA SER A 332 -0.48 -14.92 28.58
C SER A 332 -0.50 -16.43 28.84
N ARG A 333 -1.70 -17.00 28.95
CA ARG A 333 -1.93 -18.45 29.04
C ARG A 333 -1.79 -19.14 27.68
N VAL A 334 -1.76 -18.37 26.59
CA VAL A 334 -1.56 -18.89 25.23
C VAL A 334 -0.09 -19.16 25.00
N LYS A 335 0.24 -20.34 24.46
CA LYS A 335 1.61 -20.72 24.11
C LYS A 335 1.99 -20.12 22.75
N PHE A 336 3.22 -19.64 22.65
CA PHE A 336 3.82 -19.30 21.35
C PHE A 336 4.12 -20.59 20.58
N SER A 337 3.69 -20.66 19.31
CA SER A 337 4.07 -21.77 18.44
C SER A 337 5.51 -21.59 17.93
N VAL A 338 6.16 -22.68 17.53
CA VAL A 338 7.53 -22.63 16.96
C VAL A 338 7.58 -21.70 15.75
N ARG A 339 6.55 -21.75 14.90
CA ARG A 339 6.35 -20.84 13.77
C ARG A 339 6.36 -19.38 14.20
N ASP A 340 5.56 -19.04 15.21
CA ASP A 340 5.39 -17.67 15.67
C ASP A 340 6.69 -17.10 16.26
N VAL A 341 7.43 -17.89 17.04
CA VAL A 341 8.74 -17.50 17.58
C VAL A 341 9.75 -17.28 16.44
N PHE A 342 9.82 -18.20 15.49
CA PHE A 342 10.72 -18.08 14.35
C PHE A 342 10.44 -16.81 13.53
N LEU A 343 9.17 -16.52 13.23
CA LEU A 343 8.78 -15.33 12.48
C LEU A 343 9.12 -14.03 13.21
N LEU A 344 8.82 -13.96 14.52
CA LEU A 344 9.16 -12.79 15.32
C LEU A 344 10.67 -12.56 15.34
N LEU A 345 11.48 -13.60 15.53
CA LEU A 345 12.93 -13.49 15.56
C LEU A 345 13.50 -13.10 14.19
N LEU A 346 13.07 -13.79 13.12
CA LEU A 346 13.54 -13.55 11.76
C LEU A 346 13.26 -12.11 11.32
N LEU A 347 12.01 -11.64 11.49
CA LEU A 347 11.66 -10.29 11.07
C LEU A 347 12.20 -9.22 12.02
N SER A 348 12.32 -9.49 13.33
CA SER A 348 13.01 -8.56 14.23
C SER A 348 14.46 -8.35 13.79
N LEU A 349 15.18 -9.43 13.46
CA LEU A 349 16.53 -9.35 12.94
C LEU A 349 16.57 -8.61 11.60
N ALA A 350 15.63 -8.89 10.71
CA ALA A 350 15.54 -8.23 9.42
C ALA A 350 15.34 -6.72 9.55
N VAL A 351 14.52 -6.25 10.51
CA VAL A 351 14.35 -4.81 10.78
C VAL A 351 15.62 -4.20 11.36
N CYS A 352 16.28 -4.87 12.31
CA CYS A 352 17.57 -4.41 12.84
C CYS A 352 18.61 -4.23 11.73
N MET A 353 18.63 -5.14 10.76
CA MET A 353 19.53 -5.05 9.62
C MET A 353 19.11 -3.96 8.62
N ARG A 354 17.81 -3.81 8.35
CA ARG A 354 17.24 -2.90 7.36
C ARG A 354 15.90 -2.34 7.85
N VAL A 355 15.85 -1.04 8.16
CA VAL A 355 14.65 -0.39 8.76
C VAL A 355 13.38 -0.60 7.93
N ARG A 356 13.48 -0.67 6.60
CA ARG A 356 12.31 -0.92 5.72
C ARG A 356 11.56 -2.22 6.01
N MET A 357 12.19 -3.21 6.63
CA MET A 357 11.52 -4.47 6.97
C MET A 357 10.41 -4.28 8.01
N ILE A 358 10.29 -3.09 8.63
CA ILE A 358 9.23 -2.80 9.59
C ILE A 358 7.84 -2.91 8.97
N ALA A 359 7.72 -2.64 7.66
CA ALA A 359 6.49 -2.81 6.89
C ALA A 359 5.93 -4.25 6.97
N TRP A 360 6.83 -5.23 7.07
CA TRP A 360 6.49 -6.66 7.13
C TRP A 360 6.48 -7.19 8.57
N TYR A 361 7.37 -6.68 9.42
CA TYR A 361 7.42 -7.02 10.85
C TYR A 361 6.12 -6.63 11.56
N SER A 362 5.60 -5.42 11.31
CA SER A 362 4.43 -4.90 12.03
C SER A 362 3.20 -5.82 11.88
N PRO A 363 2.74 -6.19 10.66
CA PRO A 363 1.62 -7.12 10.51
C PRO A 363 1.87 -8.49 11.17
N ILE A 364 3.10 -9.01 11.11
CA ILE A 364 3.46 -10.30 11.71
C ILE A 364 3.47 -10.22 13.24
N TYR A 365 4.00 -9.15 13.80
CA TYR A 365 3.98 -8.90 15.23
C TYR A 365 2.53 -8.93 15.73
N PHE A 366 1.65 -8.14 15.13
CA PHE A 366 0.24 -8.13 15.53
C PHE A 366 -0.48 -9.44 15.23
N PHE A 367 -0.12 -10.14 14.15
CA PHE A 367 -0.63 -11.49 13.87
C PHE A 367 -0.31 -12.48 15.00
N VAL A 368 0.95 -12.51 15.43
CA VAL A 368 1.42 -13.40 16.49
C VAL A 368 0.84 -12.98 17.84
N MET A 369 0.75 -11.67 18.10
CA MET A 369 0.31 -11.13 19.40
C MET A 369 -1.20 -11.11 19.60
N ALA A 370 -2.01 -11.15 18.53
CA ALA A 370 -3.47 -11.05 18.62
C ALA A 370 -4.13 -12.06 19.60
N PRO A 371 -3.75 -13.36 19.64
CA PRO A 371 -4.26 -14.31 20.63
C PRO A 371 -3.85 -13.96 22.06
N HIS A 372 -2.63 -13.44 22.26
CA HIS A 372 -2.12 -13.05 23.58
C HIS A 372 -2.83 -11.80 24.11
N PHE A 373 -3.13 -10.83 23.24
CA PHE A 373 -3.97 -9.69 23.57
C PHE A 373 -5.40 -10.11 23.90
N ALA A 374 -5.98 -11.05 23.13
CA ALA A 374 -7.31 -11.57 23.43
C ALA A 374 -7.37 -12.31 24.76
N ASP A 375 -6.34 -13.10 25.09
CA ASP A 375 -6.23 -13.79 26.38
C ASP A 375 -6.02 -12.81 27.53
N SER A 376 -5.13 -11.83 27.37
CA SER A 376 -4.90 -10.79 28.39
C SER A 376 -6.17 -9.98 28.65
N LEU A 377 -6.93 -9.65 27.60
CA LEU A 377 -8.22 -8.97 27.74
C LEU A 377 -9.25 -9.83 28.49
N ARG A 378 -9.27 -11.15 28.27
CA ARG A 378 -10.13 -12.07 29.04
C ARG A 378 -9.73 -12.15 30.51
N GLN A 379 -8.43 -12.22 30.80
CA GLN A 379 -7.92 -12.23 32.18
C GLN A 379 -8.22 -10.90 32.91
N LEU A 380 -8.11 -9.76 32.22
CA LEU A 380 -8.54 -8.46 32.76
C LEU A 380 -10.07 -8.35 32.88
N GLY A 381 -10.80 -9.07 32.02
CA GLY A 381 -12.26 -9.23 32.07
C GLY A 381 -12.76 -9.93 33.33
N GLU A 382 -11.98 -10.89 33.85
CA GLU A 382 -12.22 -11.54 35.15
C GLU A 382 -12.06 -10.55 36.33
N VAL A 383 -11.50 -9.37 36.09
CA VAL A 383 -11.44 -8.27 37.06
C VAL A 383 -12.68 -7.37 36.87
N ASN A 384 -13.45 -7.16 37.94
CA ASN A 384 -14.75 -6.47 38.00
C ASN A 384 -14.88 -5.14 37.20
N PHE A 385 -13.78 -4.50 36.81
CA PHE A 385 -13.75 -3.24 36.07
C PHE A 385 -14.25 -3.39 34.62
N ILE A 386 -13.74 -4.38 33.87
CA ILE A 386 -14.13 -4.57 32.47
C ILE A 386 -15.55 -5.10 32.38
N GLU A 387 -15.98 -5.94 33.32
CA GLU A 387 -17.36 -6.43 33.41
C GLU A 387 -18.36 -5.29 33.62
N ARG A 388 -18.02 -4.29 34.46
CA ARG A 388 -18.82 -3.06 34.60
C ARG A 388 -18.86 -2.22 33.33
N LEU A 389 -17.76 -2.16 32.59
CA LEU A 389 -17.69 -1.39 31.33
C LEU A 389 -18.51 -2.08 30.24
N THR A 390 -18.38 -3.40 30.10
CA THR A 390 -19.13 -4.20 29.11
C THR A 390 -20.62 -4.26 29.45
N SER A 391 -21.00 -4.32 30.72
CA SER A 391 -22.41 -4.23 31.14
C SER A 391 -23.00 -2.86 30.83
N SER A 392 -22.23 -1.79 31.04
CA SER A 392 -22.65 -0.42 30.71
C SER A 392 -22.78 -0.20 29.20
N LEU A 393 -22.00 -0.92 28.39
CA LEU A 393 -22.02 -0.88 26.93
C LEU A 393 -22.85 -2.01 26.29
N ALA A 394 -23.58 -2.80 27.07
CA ALA A 394 -24.34 -3.95 26.57
C ALA A 394 -25.41 -3.56 25.55
N PHE A 395 -25.87 -2.30 25.58
CA PHE A 395 -26.78 -1.77 24.57
C PHE A 395 -26.17 -1.76 23.16
N LEU A 396 -24.84 -1.61 23.01
CA LEU A 396 -24.14 -1.67 21.72
C LEU A 396 -24.12 -3.08 21.13
N SER A 397 -24.30 -4.12 21.95
CA SER A 397 -24.36 -5.50 21.47
C SER A 397 -25.74 -5.87 20.94
N ARG A 398 -26.78 -5.06 21.23
CA ARG A 398 -28.14 -5.34 20.77
C ARG A 398 -28.28 -4.97 19.29
N PRO A 399 -28.58 -5.93 18.40
CA PRO A 399 -28.76 -5.64 16.99
C PRO A 399 -30.05 -4.84 16.79
N SER A 400 -30.00 -3.78 15.98
CA SER A 400 -31.13 -2.89 15.74
C SER A 400 -31.19 -2.45 14.28
N PHE A 401 -32.40 -2.37 13.73
CA PHE A 401 -32.64 -1.83 12.39
C PHE A 401 -32.23 -0.35 12.27
N HIS A 402 -32.48 0.45 13.31
CA HIS A 402 -32.08 1.86 13.32
C HIS A 402 -30.55 2.00 13.26
N VAL A 403 -29.83 1.15 13.98
CA VAL A 403 -28.37 1.09 13.93
C VAL A 403 -27.89 0.66 12.54
N ALA A 404 -28.59 -0.28 11.88
CA ALA A 404 -28.29 -0.66 10.50
C ALA A 404 -28.49 0.50 9.52
N LEU A 405 -29.57 1.28 9.66
CA LEU A 405 -29.81 2.48 8.85
C LEU A 405 -28.70 3.53 9.03
N VAL A 406 -28.31 3.81 10.28
CA VAL A 406 -27.20 4.74 10.57
C VAL A 406 -25.88 4.20 10.04
N THR A 407 -25.64 2.89 10.13
CA THR A 407 -24.44 2.25 9.56
C THR A 407 -24.41 2.42 8.04
N GLY A 408 -25.54 2.20 7.36
CA GLY A 408 -25.69 2.44 5.92
C GLY A 408 -25.47 3.91 5.55
N LEU A 409 -26.00 4.84 6.36
CA LEU A 409 -25.77 6.27 6.18
C LEU A 409 -24.28 6.62 6.35
N ILE A 410 -23.57 6.06 7.32
CA ILE A 410 -22.13 6.28 7.49
C ILE A 410 -21.35 5.76 6.29
N CYS A 411 -21.66 4.56 5.78
CA CYS A 411 -21.06 4.06 4.55
C CYS A 411 -21.30 5.02 3.37
N TYR A 412 -22.54 5.50 3.22
CA TYR A 412 -22.90 6.46 2.18
C TYR A 412 -22.16 7.78 2.36
N LEU A 413 -22.06 8.33 3.58
CA LEU A 413 -21.34 9.57 3.85
C LEU A 413 -19.84 9.41 3.61
N ALA A 414 -19.23 8.31 4.05
CA ALA A 414 -17.82 8.02 3.78
C ALA A 414 -17.54 7.96 2.27
N PHE A 415 -18.44 7.34 1.50
CA PHE A 415 -18.39 7.37 0.05
C PHE A 415 -18.60 8.79 -0.50
N ALA A 416 -19.69 9.46 -0.16
CA ALA A 416 -20.06 10.78 -0.68
C ALA A 416 -19.06 11.90 -0.36
N PHE A 417 -18.36 11.82 0.77
CA PHE A 417 -17.28 12.76 1.13
C PHE A 417 -15.91 12.37 0.55
N SER A 418 -15.75 11.16 0.02
CA SER A 418 -14.53 10.76 -0.67
C SER A 418 -14.49 11.33 -2.10
N PRO A 419 -13.32 11.77 -2.59
CA PRO A 419 -13.10 12.12 -3.99
C PRO A 419 -13.58 11.05 -4.99
N VAL A 420 -13.45 9.76 -4.63
CA VAL A 420 -13.95 8.60 -5.40
C VAL A 420 -15.40 8.79 -5.86
N SER A 421 -16.26 9.35 -5.01
CA SER A 421 -17.66 9.55 -5.37
C SER A 421 -17.87 10.55 -6.51
N ARG A 422 -16.95 11.50 -6.69
CA ARG A 422 -17.00 12.45 -7.79
C ARG A 422 -16.77 11.75 -9.12
N HIS A 423 -15.76 10.87 -9.21
CA HIS A 423 -15.53 10.09 -10.42
C HIS A 423 -16.69 9.14 -10.73
N VAL A 424 -17.26 8.50 -9.71
CA VAL A 424 -18.40 7.59 -9.89
C VAL A 424 -19.69 8.33 -10.28
N MET A 425 -19.93 9.52 -9.73
CA MET A 425 -21.15 10.31 -9.99
C MET A 425 -20.99 11.35 -11.12
N GLY A 426 -19.85 11.36 -11.83
CA GLY A 426 -19.60 12.30 -12.93
C GLY A 426 -19.35 13.75 -12.50
N GLY A 427 -18.92 13.96 -11.26
CA GLY A 427 -18.46 15.26 -10.77
C GLY A 427 -17.05 15.62 -11.26
N ASN A 428 -16.72 16.91 -11.24
CA ASN A 428 -15.41 17.40 -11.67
C ASN A 428 -14.29 16.88 -10.75
N SER A 429 -13.16 16.50 -11.37
CA SER A 429 -11.93 16.17 -10.65
C SER A 429 -11.48 17.33 -9.76
N PRO A 430 -10.89 17.05 -8.58
CA PRO A 430 -10.26 18.09 -7.77
C PRO A 430 -9.19 18.84 -8.59
N PRO A 431 -8.96 20.13 -8.31
CA PRO A 431 -7.83 20.86 -8.90
C PRO A 431 -6.52 20.13 -8.62
N GLU A 432 -5.67 19.98 -9.63
CA GLU A 432 -4.43 19.20 -9.52
C GLU A 432 -3.51 19.68 -8.39
N GLU A 433 -3.47 20.98 -8.13
CA GLU A 433 -2.69 21.59 -7.04
C GLU A 433 -3.04 21.07 -5.64
N LYS A 434 -4.25 20.50 -5.45
CA LYS A 434 -4.67 19.90 -4.19
C LYS A 434 -4.40 18.39 -4.10
N LEU A 435 -4.05 17.76 -5.22
CA LEU A 435 -3.73 16.32 -5.26
C LEU A 435 -2.27 16.07 -4.89
N TYR A 436 -1.39 17.03 -5.17
CA TYR A 436 0.04 16.87 -4.97
C TYR A 436 0.49 17.34 -3.58
N SER A 437 1.56 16.72 -3.08
CA SER A 437 2.26 17.22 -1.89
C SER A 437 2.83 18.63 -2.14
N TYR A 438 2.91 19.44 -1.09
CA TYR A 438 3.48 20.79 -1.16
C TYR A 438 4.95 20.82 -1.60
N GLN A 439 5.67 19.70 -1.48
CA GLN A 439 7.06 19.54 -1.90
C GLN A 439 7.20 19.13 -3.38
N THR A 440 6.08 18.97 -4.10
CA THR A 440 6.09 18.61 -5.51
C THR A 440 6.45 19.82 -6.37
N PRO A 441 7.46 19.71 -7.26
CA PRO A 441 7.97 20.83 -8.04
C PRO A 441 7.10 21.11 -9.28
N VAL A 442 5.83 21.44 -9.04
CA VAL A 442 4.82 21.73 -10.08
C VAL A 442 5.15 23.02 -10.84
N LYS A 443 5.64 24.06 -10.15
CA LYS A 443 6.00 25.33 -10.80
C LYS A 443 7.27 25.18 -11.64
N LEU A 444 8.25 24.42 -11.14
CA LEU A 444 9.45 24.07 -11.88
C LEU A 444 9.13 23.27 -13.16
N SER A 445 8.22 22.28 -13.10
CA SER A 445 7.86 21.53 -14.29
C SER A 445 7.17 22.41 -15.35
N LYS A 446 6.30 23.35 -14.94
CA LYS A 446 5.75 24.36 -15.85
C LYS A 446 6.84 25.25 -16.47
N TYR A 447 7.83 25.66 -15.68
CA TYR A 447 8.97 26.43 -16.20
C TYR A 447 9.77 25.64 -17.25
N PHE A 448 10.02 24.35 -17.03
CA PHE A 448 10.69 23.47 -18.01
C PHE A 448 9.87 23.21 -19.26
N GLN A 449 8.54 23.19 -19.18
CA GLN A 449 7.68 23.13 -20.37
C GLN A 449 7.79 24.40 -21.22
N GLU A 450 7.96 25.57 -20.60
CA GLU A 450 8.16 26.84 -21.31
C GLU A 450 9.61 27.06 -21.78
N HIS A 451 10.58 26.53 -21.03
CA HIS A 451 12.01 26.65 -21.28
C HIS A 451 12.70 25.27 -21.18
N PRO A 452 12.58 24.42 -22.22
CA PRO A 452 13.14 23.08 -22.18
C PRO A 452 14.67 23.12 -22.02
N PRO A 453 15.23 22.46 -21.00
CA PRO A 453 16.67 22.45 -20.80
C PRO A 453 17.34 21.51 -21.83
N GLY A 454 18.51 21.93 -22.33
CA GLY A 454 19.26 21.16 -23.31
C GLY A 454 20.26 20.16 -22.69
N GLY A 455 20.15 18.90 -23.10
CA GLY A 455 21.07 17.81 -22.72
C GLY A 455 20.87 17.31 -21.28
N LEU A 456 21.86 16.58 -20.77
CA LEU A 456 21.81 15.98 -19.44
C LEU A 456 21.70 17.02 -18.31
N ILE A 457 20.61 16.96 -17.55
CA ILE A 457 20.36 17.83 -16.41
C ILE A 457 20.68 17.13 -15.10
N TYR A 458 21.20 17.91 -14.15
CA TYR A 458 21.25 17.46 -12.76
C TYR A 458 19.96 17.88 -12.05
N ALA A 459 19.27 16.92 -11.42
CA ALA A 459 18.16 17.20 -10.54
C ALA A 459 18.25 16.35 -9.26
N PRO A 460 17.59 16.77 -8.16
CA PRO A 460 17.40 15.90 -7.01
C PRO A 460 16.72 14.61 -7.44
N GLN A 461 17.24 13.46 -7.01
CA GLN A 461 16.86 12.15 -7.55
C GLN A 461 15.38 11.86 -7.26
N TRP A 462 14.87 12.34 -6.12
CA TRP A 462 13.46 12.24 -5.75
C TRP A 462 12.53 13.16 -6.55
N TRP A 463 13.05 14.15 -7.29
CA TRP A 463 12.28 14.94 -8.26
C TRP A 463 12.45 14.43 -9.69
N GLY A 464 13.48 13.63 -9.98
CA GLY A 464 13.77 13.13 -11.32
C GLY A 464 12.57 12.41 -11.94
N ASP A 465 11.90 11.55 -11.18
CA ASP A 465 10.72 10.82 -11.64
C ASP A 465 9.54 11.73 -12.01
N TRP A 466 9.30 12.76 -11.20
CA TRP A 466 8.27 13.76 -11.49
C TRP A 466 8.60 14.57 -12.75
N LEU A 467 9.85 15.01 -12.88
CA LEU A 467 10.30 15.82 -14.01
C LEU A 467 10.25 15.03 -15.32
N ILE A 468 10.66 13.76 -15.31
CA ILE A 468 10.50 12.85 -16.45
C ILE A 468 9.02 12.74 -16.82
N TRP A 469 8.15 12.50 -15.84
CA TRP A 469 6.72 12.29 -16.09
C TRP A 469 5.98 13.53 -16.63
N GLN A 470 6.41 14.73 -16.24
CA GLN A 470 5.81 16.00 -16.67
C GLN A 470 6.38 16.55 -17.97
N SER A 471 7.48 15.99 -18.47
CA SER A 471 8.11 16.44 -19.70
C SER A 471 7.44 15.79 -20.90
N ASP A 472 7.05 16.60 -21.88
CA ASP A 472 6.59 16.12 -23.19
C ASP A 472 7.77 15.82 -24.13
N GLU A 473 8.95 16.38 -23.85
CA GLU A 473 10.20 16.12 -24.55
C GLU A 473 11.08 15.11 -23.78
N GLU A 474 12.04 14.47 -24.46
CA GLU A 474 13.02 13.54 -23.85
C GLU A 474 13.96 14.29 -22.88
N LEU A 475 13.47 14.55 -21.67
CA LEU A 475 14.24 15.18 -20.61
C LEU A 475 15.25 14.19 -20.04
N GLU A 476 16.53 14.40 -20.32
CA GLU A 476 17.60 13.56 -19.78
C GLU A 476 17.97 13.99 -18.35
N VAL A 477 17.47 13.27 -17.35
CA VAL A 477 17.90 13.47 -15.95
C VAL A 477 19.10 12.59 -15.60
N PHE A 478 19.97 13.10 -14.71
CA PHE A 478 21.16 12.37 -14.29
C PHE A 478 20.84 11.02 -13.62
N VAL A 479 19.92 11.00 -12.66
CA VAL A 479 19.43 9.80 -11.95
C VAL A 479 17.99 10.06 -11.50
N SER A 480 17.17 9.01 -11.46
CA SER A 480 15.81 8.97 -10.90
C SER A 480 15.72 7.95 -9.76
N THR A 481 14.61 7.89 -9.01
CA THR A 481 14.50 6.92 -7.91
C THR A 481 14.52 5.48 -8.37
N ASN A 482 13.87 5.20 -9.51
CA ASN A 482 13.81 3.86 -10.09
C ASN A 482 15.15 3.40 -10.69
N THR A 483 16.08 4.31 -10.96
CA THR A 483 17.34 3.98 -11.67
C THR A 483 18.56 3.87 -10.76
N ILE A 484 18.43 4.12 -9.46
CA ILE A 484 19.57 4.04 -8.51
C ILE A 484 20.28 2.68 -8.61
N HIS A 485 19.54 1.60 -8.79
CA HIS A 485 20.11 0.25 -8.85
C HIS A 485 20.56 -0.16 -10.25
N LEU A 486 20.25 0.63 -11.27
CA LEU A 486 20.61 0.38 -12.66
C LEU A 486 21.87 1.15 -13.05
N VAL A 487 22.11 2.32 -12.46
CA VAL A 487 23.33 3.08 -12.72
C VAL A 487 24.55 2.45 -12.04
N PRO A 488 25.74 2.49 -12.69
CA PRO A 488 26.98 2.01 -12.07
C PRO A 488 27.27 2.72 -10.73
N GLU A 489 27.91 2.01 -9.80
CA GLU A 489 28.26 2.57 -8.49
C GLU A 489 29.06 3.87 -8.59
N THR A 490 29.97 3.96 -9.56
CA THR A 490 30.76 5.16 -9.81
C THR A 490 29.88 6.37 -10.18
N VAL A 491 28.87 6.18 -11.04
CA VAL A 491 27.91 7.22 -11.43
C VAL A 491 27.09 7.65 -10.21
N TRP A 492 26.65 6.70 -9.39
CA TRP A 492 25.92 7.01 -8.16
C TRP A 492 26.77 7.79 -7.14
N GLN A 493 28.05 7.45 -6.97
CA GLN A 493 28.96 8.22 -6.12
C GLN A 493 29.21 9.63 -6.68
N HIS A 494 29.28 9.80 -8.00
CA HIS A 494 29.35 11.12 -8.62
C HIS A 494 28.08 11.93 -8.33
N TYR A 495 26.91 11.31 -8.43
CA TYR A 495 25.64 11.93 -8.05
C TYR A 495 25.66 12.42 -6.60
N LEU A 496 26.04 11.57 -5.64
CA LEU A 496 26.13 11.94 -4.22
C LEU A 496 27.16 13.04 -3.96
N THR A 497 28.25 13.07 -4.73
CA THR A 497 29.27 14.12 -4.65
C THR A 497 28.71 15.47 -5.10
N MET A 498 27.95 15.49 -6.20
CA MET A 498 27.27 16.70 -6.68
C MET A 498 26.15 17.14 -5.73
N SER A 499 25.33 16.22 -5.24
CA SER A 499 24.21 16.50 -4.31
C SER A 499 24.65 17.14 -3.01
N ARG A 500 25.79 16.72 -2.47
CA ARG A 500 26.38 17.32 -1.26
C ARG A 500 27.28 18.51 -1.58
N GLY A 501 27.49 18.82 -2.86
CA GLY A 501 28.47 19.76 -3.39
C GLY A 501 29.87 19.62 -2.75
N ARG A 502 30.35 18.38 -2.66
CA ARG A 502 31.69 18.10 -2.15
C ARG A 502 32.76 18.57 -3.12
N VAL A 503 33.98 18.75 -2.61
CA VAL A 503 35.17 19.11 -3.41
C VAL A 503 35.26 18.22 -4.65
N GLY A 504 35.35 18.84 -5.83
CA GLY A 504 35.45 18.15 -7.12
C GLY A 504 34.15 18.04 -7.91
N PHE A 505 33.01 18.49 -7.36
CA PHE A 505 31.75 18.48 -8.12
C PHE A 505 31.83 19.31 -9.42
N ASP A 506 32.61 20.40 -9.46
CA ASP A 506 32.83 21.20 -10.67
C ASP A 506 33.41 20.37 -11.83
N ARG A 507 34.35 19.49 -11.50
CA ARG A 507 34.97 18.59 -12.48
C ARG A 507 33.96 17.57 -12.99
N LEU A 508 33.04 17.12 -12.14
CA LEU A 508 31.96 16.22 -12.53
C LEU A 508 30.95 16.91 -13.45
N LEU A 509 30.55 18.15 -13.13
CA LEU A 509 29.66 18.94 -14.00
C LEU A 509 30.25 19.11 -15.41
N ASN A 510 31.57 19.34 -15.51
CA ASN A 510 32.26 19.43 -16.81
C ASN A 510 32.37 18.06 -17.50
N ARG A 511 32.70 16.99 -16.75
CA ARG A 511 32.84 15.63 -17.28
C ARG A 511 31.55 15.14 -17.94
N TYR A 512 30.41 15.41 -17.30
CA TYR A 512 29.09 15.02 -17.77
C TYR A 512 28.42 16.06 -18.67
N ARG A 513 29.10 17.18 -18.96
CA ARG A 513 28.59 18.29 -19.78
C ARG A 513 27.23 18.83 -19.28
N ILE A 514 27.06 18.86 -17.96
CA ILE A 514 25.85 19.37 -17.33
C ILE A 514 25.83 20.89 -17.48
N ASN A 515 24.74 21.38 -18.09
CA ASN A 515 24.48 22.80 -18.33
C ASN A 515 23.36 23.36 -17.46
N THR A 516 22.49 22.49 -16.92
CA THR A 516 21.37 22.87 -16.07
C THR A 516 21.39 22.06 -14.78
N ILE A 517 21.24 22.75 -13.64
CA ILE A 517 21.25 22.18 -12.30
C ILE A 517 20.00 22.65 -11.57
N VAL A 518 19.16 21.70 -11.19
CA VAL A 518 18.04 21.92 -10.25
C VAL A 518 18.53 21.64 -8.84
N VAL A 519 18.23 22.56 -7.92
CA VAL A 519 18.58 22.44 -6.50
C VAL A 519 17.34 22.58 -5.64
N SER A 520 17.20 21.70 -4.65
CA SER A 520 16.18 21.82 -3.60
C SER A 520 16.66 22.75 -2.49
N LYS A 521 15.89 23.80 -2.19
CA LYS A 521 16.21 24.76 -1.12
C LYS A 521 16.18 24.12 0.27
N ASP A 522 15.21 23.23 0.50
CA ASP A 522 15.00 22.59 1.80
C ASP A 522 16.05 21.51 2.08
N LEU A 523 16.35 20.65 1.09
CA LEU A 523 17.15 19.45 1.28
C LEU A 523 18.61 19.61 0.81
N GLN A 524 18.92 20.62 0.00
CA GLN A 524 20.28 20.87 -0.53
C GLN A 524 20.76 22.32 -0.33
N PRO A 525 20.61 22.94 0.86
CA PRO A 525 21.01 24.32 1.10
C PRO A 525 22.51 24.56 0.90
N GLY A 526 23.34 23.53 1.17
CA GLY A 526 24.78 23.59 0.92
C GLY A 526 25.10 23.77 -0.56
N LEU A 527 24.48 22.97 -1.43
CA LEU A 527 24.67 23.06 -2.88
C LEU A 527 24.16 24.40 -3.43
N GLU A 528 23.00 24.86 -2.94
CA GLU A 528 22.45 26.17 -3.31
C GLU A 528 23.44 27.30 -3.04
N LYS A 529 24.00 27.35 -1.83
CA LYS A 529 24.98 28.38 -1.44
C LYS A 529 26.20 28.37 -2.37
N MET A 530 26.77 27.20 -2.63
CA MET A 530 27.94 27.08 -3.49
C MET A 530 27.65 27.48 -4.93
N MET A 531 26.46 27.17 -5.45
CA MET A 531 26.08 27.56 -6.81
C MET A 531 25.86 29.07 -6.94
N LYS A 532 25.31 29.74 -5.93
CA LYS A 532 25.16 31.21 -5.90
C LYS A 532 26.50 31.96 -5.91
N GLU A 533 27.54 31.39 -5.29
CA GLU A 533 28.87 32.00 -5.21
C GLU A 533 29.76 31.70 -6.44
N LYS A 534 29.32 30.79 -7.32
CA LYS A 534 30.16 30.24 -8.37
C LYS A 534 30.09 31.01 -9.68
N LEU A 535 31.26 31.42 -10.18
CA LEU A 535 31.41 32.10 -11.47
C LEU A 535 31.05 31.16 -12.65
N GLY A 536 30.40 31.71 -13.68
CA GLY A 536 29.98 30.99 -14.88
C GLY A 536 28.67 30.22 -14.75
N TRP A 537 27.92 30.42 -13.66
CA TRP A 537 26.57 29.89 -13.46
C TRP A 537 25.64 31.04 -13.06
N LYS A 538 24.44 31.05 -13.63
CA LYS A 538 23.42 32.06 -13.36
C LYS A 538 22.14 31.38 -12.88
N SER A 539 21.52 31.94 -11.84
CA SER A 539 20.15 31.57 -11.45
C SER A 539 19.17 32.10 -12.50
N VAL A 540 18.48 31.20 -13.19
CA VAL A 540 17.50 31.54 -14.25
C VAL A 540 16.06 31.41 -13.76
N TYR A 541 15.84 30.60 -12.73
CA TYR A 541 14.54 30.37 -12.11
C TYR A 541 14.67 30.11 -10.62
N GLU A 542 13.74 30.65 -9.83
CA GLU A 542 13.69 30.48 -8.39
C GLU A 542 12.23 30.58 -7.90
N ASP A 543 11.77 29.56 -7.17
CA ASP A 543 10.44 29.52 -6.53
C ASP A 543 10.56 29.22 -5.02
N GLU A 544 9.48 28.82 -4.35
CA GLU A 544 9.52 28.56 -2.91
C GLU A 544 10.38 27.36 -2.50
N ILE A 545 10.52 26.34 -3.37
CA ILE A 545 11.17 25.06 -3.01
C ILE A 545 12.41 24.75 -3.84
N SER A 546 12.59 25.41 -4.98
CA SER A 546 13.59 25.08 -6.00
C SER A 546 14.33 26.30 -6.55
N VAL A 547 15.55 26.06 -7.04
CA VAL A 547 16.36 27.01 -7.81
C VAL A 547 16.95 26.28 -9.01
N VAL A 548 16.92 26.90 -10.18
CA VAL A 548 17.57 26.40 -11.39
C VAL A 548 18.75 27.29 -11.73
N PHE A 549 19.92 26.66 -11.85
CA PHE A 549 21.13 27.29 -12.33
C PHE A 549 21.45 26.79 -13.73
N GLU A 550 21.74 27.73 -14.63
CA GLU A 550 22.26 27.44 -15.95
C GLU A 550 23.70 27.90 -16.09
N ARG A 551 24.48 27.12 -16.82
CA ARG A 551 25.85 27.47 -17.16
C ARG A 551 25.81 28.61 -18.16
N GLU A 552 26.49 29.70 -17.85
CA GLU A 552 26.68 30.77 -18.82
C GLU A 552 27.45 30.21 -20.01
N SER A 553 26.83 30.24 -21.19
CA SER A 553 27.51 29.85 -22.41
C SER A 553 28.71 30.77 -22.59
N VAL A 554 29.91 30.19 -22.65
CA VAL A 554 31.07 30.87 -23.24
C VAL A 554 30.85 30.86 -24.76
N SER A 555 29.83 31.57 -25.27
CA SER A 555 29.73 31.87 -26.69
C SER A 555 28.87 33.11 -26.96
N ARG A 556 29.55 34.25 -27.14
CA ARG A 556 29.20 35.37 -28.05
C ARG A 556 30.17 36.56 -28.03
N SER A 557 31.36 36.46 -27.41
CA SER A 557 32.39 37.52 -27.50
C SER A 557 33.54 37.21 -28.47
N ALA A 558 33.67 35.99 -28.99
CA ALA A 558 34.74 35.64 -29.94
C ALA A 558 34.40 35.92 -31.42
N SER A 559 33.12 35.98 -31.81
CA SER A 559 32.74 36.28 -33.20
C SER A 559 32.62 37.77 -33.52
N GLN A 560 32.76 38.66 -32.53
CA GLN A 560 32.84 40.12 -32.76
C GLN A 560 34.28 40.63 -32.77
N ALA A 561 35.23 39.92 -32.14
CA ALA A 561 36.65 40.28 -32.19
C ALA A 561 37.31 39.84 -33.52
N ASP A 562 36.88 38.71 -34.11
CA ASP A 562 37.46 38.25 -35.39
C ASP A 562 36.86 38.93 -36.63
N SER A 563 35.76 39.68 -36.48
CA SER A 563 35.20 40.51 -37.57
C SER A 563 35.79 41.93 -37.62
N GLU A 564 36.42 42.42 -36.54
CA GLU A 564 37.09 43.74 -36.51
C GLU A 564 38.59 43.68 -36.83
N VAL A 565 39.20 42.50 -36.89
CA VAL A 565 40.62 42.33 -37.26
C VAL A 565 40.80 41.94 -38.74
N ALA A 566 39.72 41.62 -39.46
CA ALA A 566 39.73 41.32 -40.89
C ALA A 566 39.45 42.53 -41.81
N VAL A 567 39.27 43.73 -41.24
CA VAL A 567 39.15 44.99 -41.98
C VAL A 567 40.02 46.05 -41.31
N HIS A 568 41.35 45.88 -41.40
CA HIS A 568 42.30 46.99 -41.41
C HIS A 568 43.63 46.60 -42.04
#